data_AF-A0A955UXD0-F1
#
_entry.id   AF-A0A955UXD0-F1
#
_cell.length_a   1.000
_cell.length_b   1.000
_cell.length_c   1.000
_cell.angle_alpha   90.00
_cell.angle_beta   90.00
_cell.angle_gamma   90.00
#
_symmetry.space_group_name_H-M   'P 1'
#
loop_
_entity.id
_entity.type
_entity.pdbx_description
1 polymer ?
#
loop_
_entity_poly.entity_id
_entity_poly.type
_entity_poly.pdbx_seq_one_letter_code
_entity_poly.pdbx_strand_id
1 'polypeptide(L)'
;MSDRLEDREGPAASLGALSARALAEPAPELHAEYDAESGIPPASAATARPTVFQLAWPSIATNVLQSIVGIVDTAIVGRVSVDAQAAVGSGNRIFFFGQAVMMAVTAGTTALVARAWGAGDRAEAERVTFASLALCASLGLVFSAVTIWLSDPLAASFGLPPETTARTADFLRWLMAFYVGFTVQFVLGTALRAAGDVLTPLAIGALMNIVNVVLVYALVFGELPGLPLPIAPMGVRGAAIATGIAFSVGAAAMLVQFARRRLCLAPRVRGALTRERLARIAQIGWPSGIEQAVFQGGFFAFLVIVSTYGTAPNAAYNIGVQLLSISFVVGFAYSIAASTLVGQHLGAGEPEEAMVAGWRCTRLAIYAMVVLGVAVIASAQTVAPLFNADPEVQRLTVVFIWVLGVVQPLMAIEFALSGALRGAGDTRWPLISVMSGFLGVRLTLAFAFRLAGLPVEWVYAALIGDYVVKAFVLTTRFRSGRWQALRA
;
A
#
# COMPACT_ATOMS: atom_id res chain seq x y z
N MET A 1 -47.64 -20.64 -64.04
CA MET A 1 -48.22 -19.35 -63.60
C MET A 1 -48.77 -19.57 -62.21
N SER A 2 -48.31 -18.76 -61.26
CA SER A 2 -49.07 -18.24 -60.09
C SER A 2 -49.83 -19.24 -59.22
N ASP A 3 -49.81 -19.22 -57.90
CA ASP A 3 -49.31 -18.30 -56.89
C ASP A 3 -49.73 -18.95 -55.55
N ARG A 4 -49.07 -18.57 -54.44
CA ARG A 4 -49.69 -18.15 -53.15
C ARG A 4 -50.94 -18.89 -52.64
N LEU A 5 -51.10 -19.31 -51.39
CA LEU A 5 -50.50 -19.12 -50.06
C LEU A 5 -50.97 -20.36 -49.26
N GLU A 6 -50.27 -20.87 -48.26
CA GLU A 6 -50.31 -20.42 -46.87
C GLU A 6 -49.25 -21.24 -46.11
N ASP A 7 -48.37 -20.58 -45.37
CA ASP A 7 -48.21 -20.91 -43.94
C ASP A 7 -47.30 -19.90 -43.25
N ARG A 8 -47.83 -19.34 -42.16
CA ARG A 8 -47.15 -18.46 -41.22
C ARG A 8 -46.73 -19.30 -40.01
N GLU A 9 -45.44 -19.52 -39.83
CA GLU A 9 -44.86 -19.73 -38.49
C GLU A 9 -43.54 -18.96 -38.34
N GLY A 10 -43.41 -18.26 -37.21
CA GLY A 10 -42.40 -17.23 -36.97
C GLY A 10 -41.01 -17.73 -36.54
N PRO A 11 -40.04 -16.82 -36.40
CA PRO A 11 -38.62 -17.13 -36.18
C PRO A 11 -38.29 -17.42 -34.71
N ALA A 12 -38.91 -18.45 -34.14
CA ALA A 12 -38.57 -18.97 -32.80
C ALA A 12 -37.81 -20.31 -32.84
N ALA A 13 -37.73 -20.97 -34.00
CA ALA A 13 -37.14 -22.31 -34.13
C ALA A 13 -35.63 -22.32 -34.47
N SER A 14 -35.01 -21.19 -34.83
CA SER A 14 -33.61 -21.16 -35.28
C SER A 14 -32.57 -20.83 -34.20
N LEU A 15 -33.01 -20.49 -32.97
CA LEU A 15 -32.09 -20.15 -31.85
C LEU A 15 -31.75 -21.35 -30.96
N GLY A 16 -32.62 -22.39 -30.91
CA GLY A 16 -32.37 -23.59 -30.11
C GLY A 16 -31.39 -24.60 -30.73
N ALA A 17 -31.21 -24.56 -32.05
CA ALA A 17 -30.32 -25.48 -32.77
C ALA A 17 -28.84 -25.07 -32.72
N LEU A 18 -28.55 -23.78 -32.46
CA LEU A 18 -27.17 -23.27 -32.33
C LEU A 18 -26.60 -23.49 -30.92
N SER A 19 -27.44 -23.61 -29.88
CA SER A 19 -26.99 -23.87 -28.51
C SER A 19 -26.68 -25.35 -28.22
N ALA A 20 -27.20 -26.29 -29.00
CA ALA A 20 -26.96 -27.72 -28.79
C ALA A 20 -25.68 -28.24 -29.49
N ARG A 21 -25.22 -27.58 -30.56
CA ARG A 21 -24.03 -27.99 -31.31
C ARG A 21 -22.70 -27.50 -30.72
N ALA A 22 -22.73 -26.46 -29.89
CA ALA A 22 -21.55 -25.94 -29.21
C ALA A 22 -21.17 -26.70 -27.92
N LEU A 23 -21.99 -27.66 -27.48
CA LEU A 23 -21.79 -28.42 -26.24
C LEU A 23 -21.39 -29.89 -26.47
N ALA A 24 -21.09 -30.29 -27.72
CA ALA A 24 -20.83 -31.68 -28.09
C ALA A 24 -19.52 -31.93 -28.86
N GLU A 25 -18.59 -30.96 -28.92
CA GLU A 25 -17.24 -31.20 -29.43
C GLU A 25 -16.26 -31.42 -28.25
N PRO A 26 -15.59 -32.58 -28.16
CA PRO A 26 -14.49 -32.73 -27.22
C PRO A 26 -13.36 -31.77 -27.63
N ALA A 27 -12.81 -31.08 -26.64
CA ALA A 27 -11.67 -30.19 -26.82
C ALA A 27 -10.53 -30.90 -27.56
N PRO A 28 -9.81 -30.23 -28.49
CA PRO A 28 -8.70 -30.86 -29.18
C PRO A 28 -7.66 -31.33 -28.15
N GLU A 29 -7.39 -32.63 -28.14
CA GLU A 29 -6.32 -33.23 -27.34
C GLU A 29 -4.98 -32.64 -27.81
N LEU A 30 -4.51 -31.62 -27.08
CA LEU A 30 -3.15 -31.14 -27.15
C LEU A 30 -2.25 -32.23 -26.55
N HIS A 31 -1.82 -33.18 -27.38
CA HIS A 31 -0.67 -34.02 -27.10
C HIS A 31 0.57 -33.12 -27.05
N ALA A 32 0.82 -32.53 -25.88
CA ALA A 32 2.12 -31.97 -25.55
C ALA A 32 3.06 -33.15 -25.26
N GLU A 33 3.98 -33.41 -26.18
CA GLU A 33 5.12 -34.27 -25.93
C GLU A 33 5.85 -33.79 -24.67
N TYR A 34 5.88 -34.66 -23.67
CA TYR A 34 6.53 -34.42 -22.39
C TYR A 34 8.00 -34.77 -22.56
N ASP A 35 8.84 -33.79 -22.93
CA ASP A 35 10.30 -33.94 -22.92
C ASP A 35 10.80 -34.05 -21.46
N ALA A 36 10.85 -35.28 -20.97
CA ALA A 36 11.19 -35.62 -19.60
C ALA A 36 12.65 -35.31 -19.22
N GLU A 37 13.51 -34.91 -20.17
CA GLU A 37 14.94 -34.69 -19.93
C GLU A 37 15.32 -33.26 -19.49
N SER A 38 14.46 -32.25 -19.68
CA SER A 38 14.85 -30.85 -19.40
C SER A 38 14.35 -30.28 -18.07
N GLY A 39 13.34 -30.88 -17.43
CA GLY A 39 12.75 -30.39 -16.17
C GLY A 39 12.21 -28.94 -16.23
N ILE A 40 12.10 -28.36 -17.43
CA ILE A 40 11.69 -26.98 -17.67
C ILE A 40 10.38 -27.04 -18.47
N PRO A 41 9.26 -26.50 -17.93
CA PRO A 41 8.01 -26.46 -18.69
C PRO A 41 8.17 -25.59 -19.95
N PRO A 42 7.56 -25.98 -21.08
CA PRO A 42 7.70 -25.28 -22.35
C PRO A 42 7.19 -23.83 -22.26
N ALA A 43 7.92 -22.92 -22.93
CA ALA A 43 7.73 -21.47 -22.87
C ALA A 43 6.50 -20.93 -23.61
N SER A 44 5.41 -21.70 -23.78
CA SER A 44 4.17 -21.24 -24.45
C SER A 44 2.90 -21.26 -23.59
N ALA A 45 2.98 -21.57 -22.30
CA ALA A 45 1.92 -21.16 -21.39
C ALA A 45 2.11 -19.67 -21.08
N ALA A 46 1.46 -18.80 -21.86
CA ALA A 46 1.20 -17.44 -21.43
C ALA A 46 0.56 -17.52 -20.03
N THR A 47 1.34 -17.29 -18.97
CA THR A 47 0.81 -17.29 -17.61
C THR A 47 -0.30 -16.26 -17.59
N ALA A 48 -1.56 -16.70 -17.48
CA ALA A 48 -2.71 -15.81 -17.50
C ALA A 48 -2.47 -14.66 -16.51
N ARG A 49 -2.40 -13.43 -17.02
CA ARG A 49 -2.12 -12.26 -16.18
C ARG A 49 -3.23 -12.16 -15.13
N PRO A 50 -2.89 -11.87 -13.86
CA PRO A 50 -3.88 -11.80 -12.81
C PRO A 50 -4.89 -10.69 -13.11
N THR A 51 -6.16 -10.91 -12.80
CA THR A 51 -7.18 -9.87 -12.92
C THR A 51 -6.95 -8.76 -11.89
N VAL A 52 -7.50 -7.56 -12.14
CA VAL A 52 -7.43 -6.44 -11.18
C VAL A 52 -7.93 -6.87 -9.80
N PHE A 53 -9.03 -7.62 -9.75
CA PHE A 53 -9.60 -8.10 -8.49
C PHE A 53 -8.66 -9.08 -7.78
N GLN A 54 -8.08 -10.05 -8.51
CA GLN A 54 -7.12 -11.01 -7.96
C GLN A 54 -5.90 -10.33 -7.33
N LEU A 55 -5.48 -9.17 -7.83
CA LEU A 55 -4.39 -8.39 -7.23
C LEU A 55 -4.86 -7.50 -6.06
N ALA A 56 -6.04 -6.89 -6.20
CA ALA A 56 -6.53 -5.89 -5.25
C ALA A 56 -6.98 -6.54 -3.93
N TRP A 57 -7.84 -7.57 -3.95
CA TRP A 57 -8.44 -8.09 -2.71
C TRP A 57 -7.40 -8.64 -1.70
N PRO A 58 -6.34 -9.39 -2.10
CA PRO A 58 -5.34 -9.86 -1.14
C PRO A 58 -4.52 -8.72 -0.56
N SER A 59 -4.29 -7.69 -1.37
CA SER A 59 -3.60 -6.47 -0.94
C SER A 59 -4.45 -5.69 0.06
N ILE A 60 -5.78 -5.58 -0.16
CA ILE A 60 -6.72 -5.02 0.83
C ILE A 60 -6.64 -5.82 2.12
N ALA A 61 -6.79 -7.15 2.05
CA ALA A 61 -6.74 -8.02 3.23
C ALA A 61 -5.42 -7.86 4.00
N THR A 62 -4.28 -7.77 3.30
CA THR A 62 -2.97 -7.57 3.92
C THR A 62 -2.92 -6.26 4.72
N ASN A 63 -3.36 -5.16 4.11
CA ASN A 63 -3.36 -3.84 4.74
C ASN A 63 -4.37 -3.74 5.90
N VAL A 64 -5.55 -4.36 5.77
CA VAL A 64 -6.53 -4.45 6.86
C VAL A 64 -5.96 -5.23 8.04
N LEU A 65 -5.33 -6.39 7.80
CA LEU A 65 -4.70 -7.18 8.85
C LEU A 65 -3.61 -6.40 9.57
N GLN A 66 -2.75 -5.67 8.84
CA GLN A 66 -1.74 -4.80 9.44
C GLN A 66 -2.37 -3.67 10.28
N SER A 67 -3.47 -3.10 9.80
CA SER A 67 -4.20 -2.04 10.52
C SER A 67 -4.80 -2.56 11.83
N ILE A 68 -5.41 -3.75 11.80
CA ILE A 68 -5.97 -4.41 12.99
C ILE A 68 -4.87 -4.66 14.02
N VAL A 69 -3.71 -5.18 13.60
CA VAL A 69 -2.58 -5.39 14.51
C VAL A 69 -2.12 -4.08 15.15
N GLY A 70 -1.98 -3.00 14.40
CA GLY A 70 -1.61 -1.70 14.97
C GLY A 70 -2.59 -1.19 16.04
N ILE A 71 -3.89 -1.44 15.85
CA ILE A 71 -4.93 -1.13 16.85
C ILE A 71 -4.77 -2.01 18.09
N VAL A 72 -4.57 -3.31 17.91
CA VAL A 72 -4.39 -4.27 19.01
C VAL A 72 -3.14 -3.95 19.83
N ASP A 73 -2.01 -3.66 19.17
CA ASP A 73 -0.76 -3.28 19.84
C ASP A 73 -0.93 -2.02 20.68
N THR A 74 -1.59 -1.00 20.12
CA THR A 74 -1.89 0.25 20.83
C THR A 74 -2.79 -0.01 22.03
N ALA A 75 -3.80 -0.87 21.90
CA ALA A 75 -4.70 -1.23 22.99
C ALA A 75 -4.01 -2.03 24.10
N ILE A 76 -3.14 -2.98 23.75
CA ILE A 76 -2.37 -3.79 24.71
C ILE A 76 -1.42 -2.88 25.51
N VAL A 77 -0.65 -2.03 24.82
CA VAL A 77 0.29 -1.11 25.47
C VAL A 77 -0.46 -0.06 26.31
N GLY A 78 -1.62 0.41 25.86
CA GLY A 78 -2.47 1.35 26.60
C GLY A 78 -2.96 0.80 27.94
N ARG A 79 -3.10 -0.52 28.09
CA ARG A 79 -3.43 -1.16 29.38
C ARG A 79 -2.28 -1.11 30.39
N VAL A 80 -1.04 -0.94 29.94
CA VAL A 80 0.12 -0.82 30.84
C VAL A 80 0.14 0.56 31.49
N SER A 81 0.10 1.62 30.68
CA SER A 81 0.01 3.02 31.15
C SER A 81 -0.16 3.97 29.95
N VAL A 82 -0.66 5.17 30.22
CA VAL A 82 -0.71 6.26 29.22
C VAL A 82 0.69 6.62 28.71
N ASP A 83 1.68 6.66 29.61
CA ASP A 83 3.07 6.93 29.24
C ASP A 83 3.65 5.84 28.33
N ALA A 84 3.31 4.57 28.55
CA ALA A 84 3.72 3.49 27.67
C ALA A 84 3.16 3.66 26.25
N GLN A 85 1.89 4.03 26.14
CA GLN A 85 1.25 4.28 24.84
C GLN A 85 1.88 5.49 24.12
N ALA A 86 2.14 6.58 24.84
CA ALA A 86 2.82 7.75 24.29
C ALA A 86 4.23 7.42 23.79
N ALA A 87 4.96 6.58 24.52
CA ALA A 87 6.30 6.14 24.15
C ALA A 87 6.30 5.30 22.86
N VAL A 88 5.44 4.27 22.78
CA VAL A 88 5.30 3.42 21.59
C VAL A 88 4.84 4.24 20.38
N GLY A 89 3.85 5.11 20.55
CA GLY A 89 3.35 5.97 19.49
C GLY A 89 4.42 6.90 18.91
N SER A 90 5.27 7.47 19.77
CA SER A 90 6.38 8.34 19.35
C SER A 90 7.46 7.54 18.62
N GLY A 91 7.82 6.35 19.13
CA GLY A 91 8.77 5.46 18.45
C GLY A 91 8.30 5.01 17.07
N ASN A 92 7.00 4.70 16.92
CA ASN A 92 6.41 4.31 15.64
C ASN A 92 6.49 5.41 14.58
N ARG A 93 6.51 6.70 14.95
CA ARG A 93 6.70 7.81 13.99
C ARG A 93 8.06 7.73 13.29
N ILE A 94 9.12 7.41 14.03
CA ILE A 94 10.47 7.22 13.47
C ILE A 94 10.51 5.96 12.59
N PHE A 95 9.83 4.88 13.00
CA PHE A 95 9.69 3.68 12.18
C PHE A 95 9.01 3.98 10.83
N PHE A 96 7.91 4.72 10.83
CA PHE A 96 7.21 5.11 9.59
C PHE A 96 8.05 6.02 8.70
N PHE A 97 8.90 6.88 9.28
CA PHE A 97 9.87 7.64 8.50
C PHE A 97 10.87 6.72 7.78
N GLY A 98 11.39 5.70 8.47
CA GLY A 98 12.23 4.68 7.85
C GLY A 98 11.49 3.92 6.73
N GLN A 99 10.24 3.55 6.96
CA GLN A 99 9.41 2.87 5.96
C GLN A 99 9.26 3.72 4.69
N ALA A 100 9.11 5.04 4.82
CA ALA A 100 9.05 5.96 3.68
C ALA A 100 10.32 5.92 2.82
N VAL A 101 11.50 5.78 3.44
CA VAL A 101 12.77 5.59 2.71
C VAL A 101 12.76 4.26 1.94
N MET A 102 12.22 3.19 2.53
CA MET A 102 12.09 1.89 1.84
C MET A 102 11.06 1.93 0.69
N MET A 103 10.05 2.80 0.77
CA MET A 103 9.11 3.04 -0.33
C MET A 103 9.80 3.56 -1.60
N ALA A 104 10.89 4.32 -1.45
CA ALA A 104 11.70 4.75 -2.59
C ALA A 104 12.25 3.55 -3.37
N VAL A 105 12.96 2.64 -2.69
CA VAL A 105 13.55 1.46 -3.33
C VAL A 105 12.47 0.57 -3.95
N THR A 106 11.40 0.31 -3.21
CA THR A 106 10.33 -0.60 -3.63
C THR A 106 9.51 -0.08 -4.82
N ALA A 107 9.41 1.24 -5.03
CA ALA A 107 8.84 1.79 -6.26
C ALA A 107 9.67 1.40 -7.49
N GLY A 108 11.00 1.51 -7.40
CA GLY A 108 11.94 1.04 -8.43
C GLY A 108 11.87 -0.48 -8.64
N THR A 109 11.81 -1.26 -7.54
CA THR A 109 11.62 -2.71 -7.59
C THR A 109 10.34 -3.07 -8.34
N THR A 110 9.22 -2.40 -8.04
CA THR A 110 7.94 -2.70 -8.68
C THR A 110 8.01 -2.48 -10.19
N ALA A 111 8.53 -1.33 -10.61
CA ALA A 111 8.61 -0.95 -12.03
C ALA A 111 9.50 -1.90 -12.85
N LEU A 112 10.64 -2.29 -12.29
CA LEU A 112 11.63 -3.13 -12.99
C LEU A 112 11.27 -4.61 -12.96
N VAL A 113 10.79 -5.14 -11.82
CA VAL A 113 10.36 -6.54 -11.70
C VAL A 113 9.12 -6.79 -12.55
N ALA A 114 8.10 -5.91 -12.48
CA ALA A 114 6.89 -6.07 -13.29
C ALA A 114 7.19 -6.08 -14.79
N ARG A 115 8.10 -5.20 -15.25
CA ARG A 115 8.52 -5.19 -16.66
C ARG A 115 9.32 -6.41 -17.08
N ALA A 116 10.33 -6.79 -16.31
CA ALA A 116 11.11 -7.99 -16.63
C ALA A 116 10.23 -9.25 -16.64
N TRP A 117 9.29 -9.34 -15.70
CA TRP A 117 8.29 -10.41 -15.66
C TRP A 117 7.38 -10.40 -16.89
N GLY A 118 6.84 -9.23 -17.25
CA GLY A 118 6.00 -9.05 -18.43
C GLY A 118 6.70 -9.36 -19.75
N ALA A 119 8.00 -9.07 -19.84
CA ALA A 119 8.84 -9.38 -21.00
C ALA A 119 9.19 -10.88 -21.13
N GLY A 120 8.80 -11.70 -20.16
CA GLY A 120 9.23 -13.11 -20.07
C GLY A 120 10.67 -13.30 -19.59
N ASP A 121 11.42 -12.22 -19.30
CA ASP A 121 12.78 -12.27 -18.77
C ASP A 121 12.79 -12.49 -17.25
N ARG A 122 12.47 -13.73 -16.86
CA ARG A 122 12.51 -14.15 -15.45
C ARG A 122 13.90 -13.96 -14.84
N ALA A 123 14.96 -14.17 -15.60
CA ALA A 123 16.32 -14.02 -15.10
C ALA A 123 16.62 -12.58 -14.67
N GLU A 124 16.14 -11.59 -15.43
CA GLU A 124 16.29 -10.19 -15.05
C GLU A 124 15.38 -9.83 -13.87
N ALA A 125 14.14 -10.34 -13.82
CA ALA A 125 13.25 -10.13 -12.67
C ALA A 125 13.86 -10.64 -11.35
N GLU A 126 14.50 -11.81 -11.39
CA GLU A 126 15.23 -12.40 -10.26
C GLU A 126 16.46 -11.56 -9.86
N ARG A 127 17.23 -11.06 -10.83
CA ARG A 127 18.41 -10.19 -10.57
C ARG A 127 17.99 -8.86 -9.97
N VAL A 128 16.93 -8.23 -10.47
CA VAL A 128 16.36 -6.98 -9.91
C VAL A 128 15.85 -7.21 -8.49
N THR A 129 15.18 -8.34 -8.25
CA THR A 129 14.71 -8.72 -6.92
C THR A 129 15.88 -8.85 -5.94
N PHE A 130 16.95 -9.55 -6.33
CA PHE A 130 18.14 -9.69 -5.51
C PHE A 130 18.87 -8.35 -5.29
N ALA A 131 19.00 -7.51 -6.32
CA ALA A 131 19.63 -6.19 -6.20
C ALA A 131 18.82 -5.27 -5.27
N SER A 132 17.49 -5.30 -5.38
CA SER A 132 16.59 -4.56 -4.49
C SER A 132 16.67 -5.06 -3.05
N LEU A 133 16.75 -6.38 -2.85
CA LEU A 133 16.94 -6.99 -1.55
C LEU A 133 18.25 -6.51 -0.89
N ALA A 134 19.37 -6.56 -1.62
CA ALA A 134 20.65 -6.08 -1.12
C ALA A 134 20.64 -4.58 -0.80
N LEU A 135 19.99 -3.77 -1.64
CA LEU A 135 19.87 -2.32 -1.43
C LEU A 135 18.97 -1.97 -0.23
N CYS A 136 17.81 -2.61 -0.09
CA CYS A 136 16.94 -2.42 1.07
C CYS A 136 17.56 -2.93 2.37
N ALA A 137 18.28 -4.05 2.33
CA ALA A 137 18.97 -4.58 3.50
C ALA A 137 20.13 -3.66 3.93
N SER A 138 20.91 -3.12 2.98
CA SER A 138 22.00 -2.20 3.30
C SER A 138 21.51 -0.85 3.81
N LEU A 139 20.50 -0.26 3.15
CA LEU A 139 19.88 0.98 3.62
C LEU A 139 19.16 0.77 4.95
N GLY A 140 18.47 -0.36 5.13
CA GLY A 140 17.83 -0.74 6.38
C GLY A 140 18.82 -0.90 7.52
N LEU A 141 19.98 -1.50 7.28
CA LEU A 141 21.05 -1.66 8.26
C LEU A 141 21.64 -0.30 8.66
N VAL A 142 21.92 0.57 7.68
CA VAL A 142 22.42 1.93 7.95
C VAL A 142 21.39 2.74 8.74
N PHE A 143 20.12 2.71 8.31
CA PHE A 143 19.04 3.41 8.99
C PHE A 143 18.83 2.89 10.42
N SER A 144 18.86 1.58 10.61
CA SER A 144 18.81 0.92 11.92
C SER A 144 19.95 1.39 12.83
N ALA A 145 21.21 1.29 12.36
CA ALA A 145 22.38 1.67 13.14
C ALA A 145 22.36 3.15 13.54
N VAL A 146 22.03 4.04 12.61
CA VAL A 146 21.90 5.48 12.88
C VAL A 146 20.80 5.76 13.89
N THR A 147 19.64 5.10 13.78
CA THR A 147 18.51 5.31 14.68
C THR A 147 18.79 4.76 16.08
N ILE A 148 19.49 3.63 16.20
CA ILE A 148 19.93 3.08 17.48
C ILE A 148 20.93 4.04 18.15
N TRP A 149 21.89 4.56 17.38
CA TRP A 149 22.87 5.51 17.91
C TRP A 149 22.24 6.85 18.33
N LEU A 150 21.23 7.30 17.61
CA LEU A 150 20.48 8.54 17.88
C LEU A 150 19.20 8.31 18.70
N SER A 151 19.01 7.17 19.36
CA SER A 151 17.73 6.85 20.00
C SER A 151 17.34 7.85 21.08
N ASP A 152 18.30 8.33 21.89
CA ASP A 152 18.05 9.32 22.95
C ASP A 152 17.71 10.71 22.38
N PRO A 153 18.50 11.32 21.48
CA PRO A 153 18.15 12.62 20.90
C PRO A 153 16.86 12.57 20.06
N LEU A 154 16.60 11.46 19.35
CA LEU A 154 15.35 11.28 18.63
C LEU A 154 14.16 11.18 19.59
N ALA A 155 14.28 10.45 20.70
CA ALA A 155 13.24 10.41 21.72
C ALA A 155 13.02 11.78 22.39
N ALA A 156 14.10 12.49 22.71
CA ALA A 156 14.04 13.81 23.34
C ALA A 156 13.38 14.86 22.45
N SER A 157 13.49 14.72 21.12
CA SER A 157 12.88 15.64 20.15
C SER A 157 11.35 15.75 20.26
N PHE A 158 10.69 14.78 20.88
CA PHE A 158 9.24 14.78 21.10
C PHE A 158 8.79 15.63 22.30
N GLY A 159 9.72 16.12 23.14
CA GLY A 159 9.39 16.96 24.30
C GLY A 159 8.57 16.23 25.37
N LEU A 160 8.76 14.92 25.51
CA LEU A 160 8.04 14.08 26.48
C LEU A 160 8.67 14.18 27.87
N PRO A 161 7.94 13.83 28.95
CA PRO A 161 8.51 13.69 30.29
C PRO A 161 9.76 12.78 30.28
N PRO A 162 10.73 12.97 31.19
CA PRO A 162 12.00 12.24 31.17
C PRO A 162 11.83 10.71 31.16
N GLU A 163 10.89 10.19 31.93
CA GLU A 163 10.62 8.74 31.99
C GLU A 163 10.04 8.21 30.66
N THR A 164 9.08 8.91 30.08
CA THR A 164 8.46 8.57 28.78
C THR A 164 9.47 8.69 27.64
N THR A 165 10.36 9.67 27.71
CA THR A 165 11.49 9.82 26.77
C THR A 165 12.44 8.62 26.85
N ALA A 166 12.82 8.19 28.06
CA ALA A 166 13.67 7.02 28.24
C ALA A 166 13.01 5.73 27.71
N ARG A 167 11.70 5.54 27.96
CA ARG A 167 10.92 4.42 27.41
C ARG A 167 10.84 4.46 25.88
N THR A 168 10.72 5.64 25.29
CA THR A 168 10.71 5.83 23.83
C THR A 168 12.06 5.47 23.22
N ALA A 169 13.17 5.90 23.85
CA ALA A 169 14.52 5.57 23.41
C ALA A 169 14.77 4.05 23.48
N ASP A 170 14.38 3.40 24.57
CA ASP A 170 14.51 1.94 24.71
C ASP A 170 13.65 1.20 23.66
N PHE A 171 12.39 1.61 23.47
CA PHE A 171 11.54 1.08 22.41
C PHE A 171 12.19 1.15 21.03
N LEU A 172 12.76 2.31 20.68
CA LEU A 172 13.45 2.52 19.41
C LEU A 172 14.65 1.61 19.25
N ARG A 173 15.51 1.47 20.27
CA ARG A 173 16.68 0.59 20.20
C ARG A 173 16.28 -0.85 19.88
N TRP A 174 15.27 -1.37 20.59
CA TRP A 174 14.81 -2.74 20.39
C TRP A 174 14.12 -2.93 19.05
N LEU A 175 13.21 -2.03 18.66
CA LEU A 175 12.52 -2.15 17.38
C LEU A 175 13.49 -2.06 16.19
N MET A 176 14.46 -1.14 16.28
CA MET A 176 15.42 -0.91 15.20
C MET A 176 16.42 -2.05 15.05
N ALA A 177 16.73 -2.78 16.12
CA ALA A 177 17.58 -3.98 16.04
C ALA A 177 17.03 -5.04 15.06
N PHE A 178 15.70 -5.08 14.89
CA PHE A 178 15.02 -6.01 13.97
C PHE A 178 14.60 -5.37 12.63
N TYR A 179 14.98 -4.11 12.39
CA TYR A 179 14.51 -3.35 11.23
C TYR A 179 14.91 -3.97 9.89
N VAL A 180 16.07 -4.64 9.82
CA VAL A 180 16.50 -5.37 8.62
C VAL A 180 15.51 -6.50 8.27
N GLY A 181 14.92 -7.17 9.26
CA GLY A 181 13.86 -8.15 9.01
C GLY A 181 12.65 -7.51 8.32
N PHE A 182 12.23 -6.33 8.78
CA PHE A 182 11.17 -5.57 8.13
C PHE A 182 11.53 -5.22 6.68
N THR A 183 12.74 -4.70 6.41
CA THR A 183 13.10 -4.28 5.04
C THR A 183 13.18 -5.45 4.06
N VAL A 184 13.69 -6.60 4.50
CA VAL A 184 13.74 -7.84 3.71
C VAL A 184 12.32 -8.30 3.35
N GLN A 185 11.43 -8.35 4.34
CA GLN A 185 10.05 -8.76 4.11
C GLN A 185 9.31 -7.79 3.18
N PHE A 186 9.54 -6.50 3.37
CA PHE A 186 8.87 -5.45 2.61
C PHE A 186 9.26 -5.47 1.13
N VAL A 187 10.55 -5.65 0.83
CA VAL A 187 11.04 -5.66 -0.56
C VAL A 187 10.72 -6.96 -1.30
N LEU A 188 10.86 -8.11 -0.65
CA LEU A 188 10.48 -9.40 -1.27
C LEU A 188 8.97 -9.47 -1.50
N GLY A 189 8.16 -9.03 -0.54
CA GLY A 189 6.72 -8.93 -0.72
C GLY A 189 6.34 -8.00 -1.88
N THR A 190 7.07 -6.91 -2.06
CA THR A 190 6.84 -6.00 -3.20
C THR A 190 7.22 -6.64 -4.54
N ALA A 191 8.36 -7.34 -4.61
CA ALA A 191 8.80 -8.04 -5.81
C ALA A 191 7.80 -9.14 -6.23
N LEU A 192 7.28 -9.91 -5.27
CA LEU A 192 6.26 -10.94 -5.54
C LEU A 192 4.97 -10.32 -6.11
N ARG A 193 4.48 -9.22 -5.50
CA ARG A 193 3.29 -8.51 -6.02
C ARG A 193 3.53 -7.94 -7.42
N ALA A 194 4.75 -7.46 -7.71
CA ALA A 194 5.13 -7.00 -9.04
C ALA A 194 5.18 -8.14 -10.08
N ALA A 195 5.54 -9.35 -9.66
CA ALA A 195 5.44 -10.57 -10.47
C ALA A 195 4.01 -11.15 -10.55
N GLY A 196 3.06 -10.61 -9.78
CA GLY A 196 1.66 -11.05 -9.76
C GLY A 196 1.29 -12.04 -8.65
N ASP A 197 2.25 -12.46 -7.80
CA ASP A 197 1.98 -13.25 -6.60
C ASP A 197 1.66 -12.33 -5.41
N VAL A 198 0.37 -12.20 -5.14
CA VAL A 198 -0.16 -11.41 -4.01
C VAL A 198 -0.60 -12.29 -2.82
N LEU A 199 -0.72 -13.60 -3.02
CA LEU A 199 -1.19 -14.53 -1.98
C LEU A 199 -0.05 -14.91 -1.04
N THR A 200 1.17 -15.12 -1.55
CA THR A 200 2.31 -15.43 -0.68
C THR A 200 2.64 -14.28 0.27
N PRO A 201 2.70 -13.01 -0.16
CA PRO A 201 2.84 -11.88 0.76
C PRO A 201 1.70 -11.77 1.79
N LEU A 202 0.46 -12.06 1.40
CA LEU A 202 -0.69 -12.07 2.31
C LEU A 202 -0.55 -13.17 3.38
N ALA A 203 -0.24 -14.40 2.98
CA ALA A 203 -0.13 -15.53 3.90
C ALA A 203 1.00 -15.32 4.92
N ILE A 204 2.16 -14.84 4.48
CA ILE A 204 3.28 -14.54 5.38
C ILE A 204 2.94 -13.31 6.25
N GLY A 205 2.28 -12.29 5.70
CA GLY A 205 1.80 -11.15 6.48
C GLY A 205 0.81 -11.55 7.58
N ALA A 206 -0.12 -12.48 7.29
CA ALA A 206 -1.04 -13.02 8.27
C ALA A 206 -0.31 -13.79 9.38
N LEU A 207 0.67 -14.64 9.02
CA LEU A 207 1.53 -15.31 10.00
C LEU A 207 2.26 -14.31 10.90
N MET A 208 2.87 -13.28 10.32
CA MET A 208 3.57 -12.24 11.08
C MET A 208 2.62 -11.53 12.05
N ASN A 209 1.43 -11.19 11.60
CA ASN A 209 0.42 -10.50 12.42
C ASN A 209 -0.06 -11.37 13.58
N ILE A 210 -0.29 -12.67 13.35
CA ILE A 210 -0.64 -13.62 14.43
C ILE A 210 0.50 -13.74 15.43
N VAL A 211 1.73 -13.95 14.95
CA VAL A 211 2.92 -14.03 15.81
C VAL A 211 3.11 -12.74 16.61
N ASN A 212 2.93 -11.58 15.98
CA ASN A 212 3.02 -10.29 16.64
C ASN A 212 2.00 -10.18 17.78
N VAL A 213 0.71 -10.35 17.54
CA VAL A 213 -0.34 -10.16 18.57
C VAL A 213 -0.12 -11.09 19.76
N VAL A 214 0.21 -12.36 19.50
CA VAL A 214 0.51 -13.34 20.55
C VAL A 214 1.73 -12.93 21.38
N LEU A 215 2.81 -12.53 20.72
CA LEU A 215 4.05 -12.13 21.41
C LEU A 215 3.92 -10.79 22.12
N VAL A 216 3.18 -9.83 21.56
CA VAL A 216 2.95 -8.52 22.18
C VAL A 216 2.21 -8.73 23.49
N TYR A 217 1.13 -9.51 23.50
CA TYR A 217 0.44 -9.83 24.74
C TYR A 217 1.37 -10.54 25.75
N ALA A 218 2.05 -11.60 25.30
CA ALA A 218 2.91 -12.42 26.14
C ALA A 218 4.07 -11.65 26.78
N LEU A 219 4.79 -10.84 26.01
CA LEU A 219 5.98 -10.11 26.47
C LEU A 219 5.62 -8.83 27.23
N VAL A 220 4.51 -8.17 26.90
CA VAL A 220 4.07 -6.97 27.60
C VAL A 220 3.63 -7.32 29.03
N PHE A 221 2.79 -8.35 29.19
CA PHE A 221 2.22 -8.73 30.49
C PHE A 221 3.01 -9.82 31.23
N GLY A 222 3.91 -10.55 30.57
CA GLY A 222 4.62 -11.69 31.19
C GLY A 222 3.73 -12.92 31.37
N GLU A 223 2.62 -13.00 30.64
CA GLU A 223 1.64 -14.07 30.72
C GLU A 223 0.93 -14.25 29.37
N LEU A 224 0.51 -15.48 29.08
CA LEU A 224 -0.53 -15.73 28.09
C LEU A 224 -1.89 -15.73 28.79
N PRO A 225 -3.01 -15.49 28.08
CA PRO A 225 -4.33 -15.51 28.69
C PRO A 225 -4.58 -16.83 29.44
N GLY A 226 -4.55 -16.78 30.78
CA GLY A 226 -4.73 -17.95 31.66
C GLY A 226 -3.49 -18.81 31.91
N LEU A 227 -2.29 -18.43 31.44
CA LEU A 227 -1.04 -19.16 31.71
C LEU A 227 0.10 -18.17 32.05
N PRO A 228 0.54 -18.08 33.31
CA PRO A 228 1.69 -17.25 33.66
C PRO A 228 2.95 -17.81 32.99
N LEU A 229 3.71 -16.94 32.33
CA LEU A 229 4.97 -17.31 31.69
C LEU A 229 6.13 -17.07 32.66
N PRO A 230 7.24 -17.83 32.56
CA PRO A 230 8.45 -17.60 33.36
C PRO A 230 9.25 -16.39 32.84
N ILE A 231 8.56 -15.28 32.52
CA ILE A 231 9.12 -14.08 31.94
C ILE A 231 8.54 -12.89 32.69
N ALA A 232 9.39 -12.00 33.20
CA ALA A 232 8.92 -10.77 33.83
C ALA A 232 8.22 -9.86 32.80
N PRO A 233 7.15 -9.15 33.17
CA PRO A 233 6.48 -8.20 32.29
C PRO A 233 7.47 -7.16 31.76
N MET A 234 7.62 -7.09 30.43
CA MET A 234 8.60 -6.21 29.79
C MET A 234 7.99 -4.87 29.35
N GLY A 235 6.67 -4.69 29.49
CA GLY A 235 5.97 -3.44 29.15
C GLY A 235 6.28 -2.95 27.73
N VAL A 236 6.67 -1.67 27.60
CA VAL A 236 7.00 -1.02 26.31
C VAL A 236 8.08 -1.78 25.53
N ARG A 237 9.10 -2.29 26.22
CA ARG A 237 10.19 -3.07 25.60
C ARG A 237 9.67 -4.38 25.01
N GLY A 238 8.73 -5.02 25.69
CA GLY A 238 8.06 -6.24 25.22
C GLY A 238 7.36 -6.03 23.87
N ALA A 239 6.66 -4.90 23.70
CA ALA A 239 5.99 -4.55 22.45
C ALA A 239 6.98 -4.38 21.28
N ALA A 240 8.12 -3.71 21.52
CA ALA A 240 9.18 -3.56 20.50
C ALA A 240 9.78 -4.90 20.07
N ILE A 241 10.12 -5.75 21.04
CA ILE A 241 10.72 -7.07 20.79
C ILE A 241 9.74 -7.99 20.08
N ALA A 242 8.47 -8.04 20.51
CA ALA A 242 7.44 -8.83 19.85
C ALA A 242 7.26 -8.45 18.38
N THR A 243 7.20 -7.14 18.10
CA THR A 243 7.13 -6.61 16.73
C THR A 243 8.36 -6.98 15.91
N GLY A 244 9.55 -6.85 16.49
CA GLY A 244 10.79 -7.21 15.84
C GLY A 244 10.91 -8.71 15.54
N ILE A 245 10.50 -9.57 16.46
CA ILE A 245 10.44 -11.03 16.25
C ILE A 245 9.46 -11.36 15.13
N ALA A 246 8.28 -10.76 15.11
CA ALA A 246 7.31 -10.95 14.03
C ALA A 246 7.87 -10.57 12.66
N PHE A 247 8.56 -9.43 12.54
CA PHE A 247 9.28 -9.06 11.32
C PHE A 247 10.35 -10.07 10.93
N SER A 248 11.10 -10.56 11.91
CA SER A 248 12.17 -11.53 11.69
C SER A 248 11.64 -12.89 11.24
N VAL A 249 10.52 -13.35 11.81
CA VAL A 249 9.81 -14.56 11.39
C VAL A 249 9.30 -14.42 9.96
N GLY A 250 8.68 -13.29 9.62
CA GLY A 250 8.25 -13.00 8.26
C GLY A 250 9.40 -13.01 7.25
N ALA A 251 10.48 -12.30 7.57
CA ALA A 251 11.69 -12.25 6.76
C ALA A 251 12.32 -13.63 6.57
N ALA A 252 12.44 -14.41 7.65
CA ALA A 252 12.96 -15.77 7.61
C ALA A 252 12.07 -16.67 6.74
N ALA A 253 10.75 -16.59 6.89
CA ALA A 253 9.80 -17.34 6.07
C ALA A 253 9.92 -16.99 4.58
N MET A 254 10.04 -15.70 4.23
CA MET A 254 10.26 -15.28 2.85
C MET A 254 11.63 -15.72 2.32
N LEU A 255 12.71 -15.52 3.08
CA LEU A 255 14.06 -15.89 2.67
C LEU A 255 14.23 -17.40 2.50
N VAL A 256 13.64 -18.21 3.38
CA VAL A 256 13.66 -19.67 3.25
C VAL A 256 12.91 -20.12 2.00
N GLN A 257 11.74 -19.56 1.72
CA GLN A 257 10.99 -19.89 0.50
C GLN A 257 11.71 -19.41 -0.76
N PHE A 258 12.33 -18.23 -0.71
CA PHE A 258 13.16 -17.68 -1.79
C PHE A 258 14.37 -18.59 -2.05
N ALA A 259 15.15 -18.91 -1.02
CA ALA A 259 16.31 -19.80 -1.11
C ALA A 259 15.96 -21.20 -1.63
N ARG A 260 14.81 -21.74 -1.21
CA ARG A 260 14.29 -23.05 -1.66
C ARG A 260 13.62 -23.00 -3.04
N ARG A 261 13.61 -21.86 -3.73
CA ARG A 261 12.98 -21.66 -5.05
C ARG A 261 11.50 -22.06 -5.09
N ARG A 262 10.78 -21.87 -3.98
CA ARG A 262 9.33 -22.13 -3.88
C ARG A 262 8.47 -20.93 -4.25
N LEU A 263 9.09 -19.75 -4.30
CA LEU A 263 8.45 -18.52 -4.76
C LEU A 263 8.46 -18.46 -6.30
N CYS A 264 7.58 -17.62 -6.87
CA CYS A 264 7.58 -17.37 -8.32
C CYS A 264 8.88 -16.71 -8.82
N LEU A 265 9.68 -16.13 -7.93
CA LEU A 265 11.01 -15.57 -8.17
C LEU A 265 12.06 -16.38 -7.42
N ALA A 266 13.16 -16.74 -8.07
CA ALA A 266 14.30 -17.42 -7.43
C ALA A 266 15.49 -16.48 -7.17
N PRO A 267 16.37 -16.81 -6.20
CA PRO A 267 17.60 -16.08 -5.97
C PRO A 267 18.55 -16.25 -7.16
N ARG A 268 18.91 -15.12 -7.77
CA ARG A 268 19.92 -15.07 -8.83
C ARG A 268 20.95 -13.99 -8.52
N VAL A 269 22.06 -14.40 -7.91
CA VAL A 269 23.14 -13.51 -7.43
C VAL A 269 24.05 -13.03 -8.56
N ARG A 270 24.38 -13.93 -9.50
CA ARG A 270 25.38 -13.66 -10.54
C ARG A 270 24.90 -12.53 -11.46
N GLY A 271 25.67 -11.44 -11.46
CA GLY A 271 25.39 -10.25 -12.27
C GLY A 271 24.18 -9.43 -11.79
N ALA A 272 23.68 -9.64 -10.57
CA ALA A 272 22.58 -8.87 -10.01
C ALA A 272 23.02 -7.47 -9.52
N LEU A 273 24.16 -7.40 -8.84
CA LEU A 273 24.70 -6.16 -8.25
C LEU A 273 25.54 -5.37 -9.26
N THR A 274 24.90 -4.87 -10.32
CA THR A 274 25.54 -3.95 -11.27
C THR A 274 25.23 -2.51 -10.90
N ARG A 275 26.21 -1.61 -11.09
CA ARG A 275 26.04 -0.17 -10.85
C ARG A 275 24.84 0.39 -11.63
N GLU A 276 24.67 -0.06 -12.86
CA GLU A 276 23.56 0.35 -13.72
C GLU A 276 22.19 -0.03 -13.15
N ARG A 277 22.02 -1.28 -12.68
CA ARG A 277 20.74 -1.74 -12.12
C ARG A 277 20.41 -1.03 -10.81
N LEU A 278 21.40 -0.87 -9.93
CA LEU A 278 21.24 -0.12 -8.69
C LEU A 278 20.91 1.36 -8.95
N ALA A 279 21.56 1.97 -9.94
CA ALA A 279 21.27 3.34 -10.36
C ALA A 279 19.84 3.47 -10.90
N ARG A 280 19.36 2.51 -11.72
CA ARG A 280 17.97 2.50 -12.21
C ARG A 280 16.94 2.37 -11.10
N ILE A 281 17.16 1.43 -10.16
CA ILE A 281 16.30 1.29 -8.97
C ILE A 281 16.23 2.63 -8.20
N ALA A 282 17.38 3.27 -7.96
CA ALA A 282 17.43 4.55 -7.25
C ALA A 282 16.81 5.70 -8.06
N GLN A 283 17.03 5.76 -9.37
CA GLN A 283 16.51 6.80 -10.27
C GLN A 283 14.98 6.78 -10.37
N ILE A 284 14.39 5.60 -10.41
CA ILE A 284 12.94 5.41 -10.37
C ILE A 284 12.43 5.64 -8.94
N GLY A 285 13.20 5.27 -7.93
CA GLY A 285 12.77 5.28 -6.53
C GLY A 285 12.78 6.64 -5.82
N TRP A 286 13.78 7.49 -6.07
CA TRP A 286 13.95 8.74 -5.33
C TRP A 286 12.71 9.67 -5.38
N PRO A 287 11.97 9.82 -6.51
CA PRO A 287 10.79 10.67 -6.54
C PRO A 287 9.71 10.14 -5.61
N SER A 288 9.50 8.83 -5.54
CA SER A 288 8.51 8.22 -4.65
C SER A 288 8.89 8.35 -3.17
N GLY A 289 10.19 8.33 -2.85
CA GLY A 289 10.67 8.64 -1.49
C GLY A 289 10.36 10.08 -1.08
N ILE A 290 10.63 11.04 -1.96
CA ILE A 290 10.30 12.46 -1.72
C ILE A 290 8.80 12.67 -1.68
N GLU A 291 8.03 12.01 -2.55
CA GLU A 291 6.57 12.05 -2.58
C GLU A 291 6.00 11.65 -1.22
N GLN A 292 6.49 10.55 -0.66
CA GLN A 292 6.08 10.07 0.66
C GLN A 292 6.49 11.03 1.79
N ALA A 293 7.70 11.60 1.72
CA ALA A 293 8.15 12.60 2.70
C ALA A 293 7.30 13.88 2.64
N VAL A 294 6.99 14.37 1.44
CA VAL A 294 6.10 15.52 1.22
C VAL A 294 4.69 15.21 1.71
N PHE A 295 4.19 14.01 1.47
CA PHE A 295 2.87 13.59 1.93
C PHE A 295 2.79 13.62 3.47
N GLN A 296 3.78 13.04 4.17
CA GLN A 296 3.83 13.03 5.63
C GLN A 296 4.05 14.42 6.24
N GLY A 297 5.01 15.18 5.70
CA GLY A 297 5.29 16.55 6.15
C GLY A 297 4.11 17.49 5.89
N GLY A 298 3.46 17.36 4.73
CA GLY A 298 2.26 18.10 4.38
C GLY A 298 1.10 17.79 5.32
N PHE A 299 0.91 16.51 5.66
CA PHE A 299 -0.12 16.11 6.62
C PHE A 299 0.09 16.76 8.00
N PHE A 300 1.33 16.76 8.49
CA PHE A 300 1.69 17.43 9.74
C PHE A 300 1.48 18.95 9.67
N ALA A 301 1.92 19.60 8.60
CA ALA A 301 1.74 21.04 8.40
C ALA A 301 0.24 21.42 8.35
N PHE A 302 -0.58 20.61 7.70
CA PHE A 302 -2.03 20.82 7.66
C PHE A 302 -2.66 20.69 9.06
N LEU A 303 -2.22 19.70 9.84
CA LEU A 303 -2.67 19.52 11.23
C LEU A 303 -2.34 20.75 12.09
N VAL A 304 -1.16 21.34 11.93
CA VAL A 304 -0.77 22.58 12.63
C VAL A 304 -1.72 23.74 12.29
N ILE A 305 -2.16 23.88 11.04
CA ILE A 305 -3.13 24.91 10.67
C ILE A 305 -4.47 24.65 11.37
N VAL A 306 -4.96 23.41 11.33
CA VAL A 306 -6.23 23.02 11.97
C VAL A 306 -6.19 23.24 13.49
N SER A 307 -5.06 22.97 14.15
CA SER A 307 -4.94 23.15 15.60
C SER A 307 -5.07 24.60 16.05
N THR A 308 -4.81 25.58 15.17
CA THR A 308 -5.02 27.01 15.48
C THR A 308 -6.49 27.42 15.62
N TYR A 309 -7.43 26.58 15.18
CA TYR A 309 -8.88 26.83 15.30
C TYR A 309 -9.48 26.32 16.63
N GLY A 310 -8.67 25.69 17.48
CA GLY A 310 -9.09 25.18 18.79
C GLY A 310 -9.16 23.65 18.86
N THR A 311 -9.63 23.17 20.01
CA THR A 311 -9.62 21.75 20.36
C THR A 311 -10.65 20.95 19.58
N ALA A 312 -11.88 21.46 19.42
CA ALA A 312 -12.95 20.73 18.76
C ALA A 312 -12.66 20.44 17.26
N PRO A 313 -12.19 21.40 16.44
CA PRO A 313 -11.80 21.12 15.05
C PRO A 313 -10.61 20.16 14.93
N ASN A 314 -9.67 20.24 15.85
CA ASN A 314 -8.54 19.31 15.87
C ASN A 314 -9.00 17.88 16.20
N ALA A 315 -9.89 17.72 17.18
CA ALA A 315 -10.48 16.42 17.51
C ALA A 315 -11.26 15.83 16.33
N ALA A 316 -12.13 16.64 15.71
CA ALA A 316 -12.91 16.23 14.53
C ALA A 316 -12.01 15.80 13.35
N TYR A 317 -10.93 16.53 13.10
CA TYR A 317 -9.97 16.16 12.06
C TYR A 317 -9.29 14.81 12.34
N ASN A 318 -8.84 14.56 13.58
CA ASN A 318 -8.21 13.28 13.94
C ASN A 318 -9.18 12.09 13.77
N ILE A 319 -10.45 12.25 14.18
CA ILE A 319 -11.49 11.24 13.95
C ILE A 319 -11.67 11.00 12.44
N GLY A 320 -11.76 12.09 11.67
CA GLY A 320 -11.89 12.03 10.22
C GLY A 320 -10.74 11.32 9.51
N VAL A 321 -9.50 11.58 9.94
CA VAL A 321 -8.29 10.91 9.42
C VAL A 321 -8.32 9.42 9.73
N GLN A 322 -8.81 9.04 10.91
CA GLN A 322 -8.95 7.63 11.25
C GLN A 322 -9.92 6.93 10.29
N LEU A 323 -11.04 7.57 9.94
CA LEU A 323 -11.97 7.07 8.93
C LEU A 323 -11.35 7.05 7.51
N LEU A 324 -10.51 8.03 7.19
CA LEU A 324 -9.77 8.10 5.92
C LEU A 324 -8.86 6.89 5.71
N SER A 325 -8.28 6.36 6.78
CA SER A 325 -7.33 5.24 6.70
C SER A 325 -7.90 4.02 5.98
N ILE A 326 -9.20 3.72 6.17
CA ILE A 326 -9.91 2.62 5.48
C ILE A 326 -9.92 2.85 3.96
N SER A 327 -10.11 4.11 3.55
CA SER A 327 -10.14 4.50 2.15
C SER A 327 -8.76 4.41 1.51
N PHE A 328 -7.71 4.76 2.25
CA PHE A 328 -6.32 4.58 1.82
C PHE A 328 -5.97 3.11 1.60
N VAL A 329 -6.43 2.20 2.47
CA VAL A 329 -6.21 0.77 2.28
C VAL A 329 -6.76 0.28 0.93
N VAL A 330 -7.98 0.70 0.57
CA VAL A 330 -8.59 0.35 -0.73
C VAL A 330 -7.81 1.01 -1.88
N GLY A 331 -7.50 2.30 -1.78
CA GLY A 331 -6.73 3.03 -2.78
C GLY A 331 -5.36 2.40 -3.05
N PHE A 332 -4.59 2.09 -2.00
CA PHE A 332 -3.29 1.44 -2.11
C PHE A 332 -3.36 0.08 -2.80
N ALA A 333 -4.42 -0.71 -2.55
CA ALA A 333 -4.57 -1.99 -3.21
C ALA A 333 -4.75 -1.85 -4.73
N TYR A 334 -5.56 -0.89 -5.19
CA TYR A 334 -5.68 -0.58 -6.62
C TYR A 334 -4.42 0.05 -7.20
N SER A 335 -3.68 0.82 -6.40
CA SER A 335 -2.37 1.36 -6.75
C SER A 335 -1.36 0.24 -7.06
N ILE A 336 -1.31 -0.79 -6.21
CA ILE A 336 -0.48 -1.99 -6.42
C ILE A 336 -0.93 -2.72 -7.69
N ALA A 337 -2.22 -2.98 -7.85
CA ALA A 337 -2.76 -3.67 -9.03
C ALA A 337 -2.44 -2.94 -10.33
N ALA A 338 -2.63 -1.61 -10.36
CA ALA A 338 -2.30 -0.78 -11.51
C ALA A 338 -0.80 -0.79 -11.82
N SER A 339 0.05 -0.66 -10.79
CA SER A 339 1.50 -0.70 -10.95
C SER A 339 1.99 -2.02 -11.55
N THR A 340 1.49 -3.14 -11.03
CA THR A 340 1.83 -4.48 -11.54
C THR A 340 1.37 -4.67 -12.99
N LEU A 341 0.09 -4.42 -13.30
CA LEU A 341 -0.44 -4.69 -14.63
C LEU A 341 0.15 -3.78 -15.70
N VAL A 342 0.26 -2.48 -15.44
CA VAL A 342 0.86 -1.53 -16.39
C VAL A 342 2.32 -1.88 -16.63
N GLY A 343 3.08 -2.20 -15.58
CA GLY A 343 4.46 -2.64 -15.70
C GLY A 343 4.59 -3.91 -16.54
N GLN A 344 3.75 -4.92 -16.29
CA GLN A 344 3.78 -6.18 -17.03
C GLN A 344 3.40 -6.02 -18.50
N HIS A 345 2.35 -5.26 -18.83
CA HIS A 345 1.97 -5.03 -20.22
C HIS A 345 3.04 -4.23 -20.99
N LEU A 346 3.66 -3.22 -20.35
CA LEU A 346 4.80 -2.51 -20.96
C LEU A 346 6.00 -3.44 -21.18
N GLY A 347 6.26 -4.37 -20.24
CA GLY A 347 7.30 -5.38 -20.37
C GLY A 347 7.06 -6.31 -21.56
N ALA A 348 5.81 -6.68 -21.78
CA ALA A 348 5.38 -7.53 -22.90
C ALA A 348 5.37 -6.81 -24.26
N GLY A 349 5.69 -5.51 -24.31
CA GLY A 349 5.61 -4.72 -25.54
C GLY A 349 4.18 -4.35 -25.94
N GLU A 350 3.24 -4.33 -24.99
CA GLU A 350 1.81 -4.04 -25.20
C GLU A 350 1.39 -2.71 -24.54
N PRO A 351 1.85 -1.54 -25.04
CA PRO A 351 1.58 -0.25 -24.40
C PRO A 351 0.10 0.15 -24.40
N GLU A 352 -0.66 -0.27 -25.41
CA GLU A 352 -2.11 -0.03 -25.48
C GLU A 352 -2.85 -0.80 -24.38
N GLU A 353 -2.55 -2.09 -24.21
CA GLU A 353 -3.12 -2.90 -23.14
C GLU A 353 -2.68 -2.39 -21.75
N ALA A 354 -1.45 -1.84 -21.63
CA ALA A 354 -1.01 -1.17 -20.41
C ALA A 354 -1.92 0.03 -20.09
N MET A 355 -2.27 0.85 -21.08
CA MET A 355 -3.18 1.99 -20.90
C MET A 355 -4.59 1.51 -20.52
N VAL A 356 -5.10 0.47 -21.19
CA VAL A 356 -6.39 -0.15 -20.88
C VAL A 356 -6.41 -0.69 -19.45
N ALA A 357 -5.36 -1.38 -19.02
CA ALA A 357 -5.23 -1.91 -17.66
C ALA A 357 -5.25 -0.79 -16.60
N GLY A 358 -4.50 0.30 -16.82
CA GLY A 358 -4.50 1.46 -15.93
C GLY A 358 -5.88 2.11 -15.78
N TRP A 359 -6.62 2.28 -16.90
CA TRP A 359 -7.98 2.80 -16.86
C TRP A 359 -8.99 1.83 -16.25
N ARG A 360 -8.82 0.52 -16.46
CA ARG A 360 -9.63 -0.52 -15.80
C ARG A 360 -9.44 -0.48 -14.28
N CYS A 361 -8.19 -0.42 -13.80
CA CYS A 361 -7.89 -0.25 -12.38
C CYS A 361 -8.50 1.04 -11.82
N THR A 362 -8.38 2.14 -12.55
CA THR A 362 -8.94 3.45 -12.14
C THR A 362 -10.46 3.40 -12.01
N ARG A 363 -11.18 2.83 -12.99
CA ARG A 363 -12.64 2.67 -12.92
C ARG A 363 -13.09 1.81 -11.75
N LEU A 364 -12.42 0.69 -11.52
CA LEU A 364 -12.74 -0.22 -10.40
C LEU A 364 -12.42 0.44 -9.05
N ALA A 365 -11.32 1.19 -8.96
CA ALA A 365 -10.99 1.98 -7.79
C ALA A 365 -12.05 3.04 -7.51
N ILE A 366 -12.49 3.80 -8.52
CA ILE A 366 -13.56 4.80 -8.39
C ILE A 366 -14.83 4.13 -7.89
N TYR A 367 -15.24 3.02 -8.50
CA TYR A 367 -16.43 2.29 -8.05
C TYR A 367 -16.34 1.87 -6.58
N ALA A 368 -15.24 1.21 -6.20
CA ALA A 368 -15.04 0.73 -4.83
C ALA A 368 -15.01 1.88 -3.81
N MET A 369 -14.29 2.97 -4.11
CA MET A 369 -14.15 4.11 -3.20
C MET A 369 -15.40 4.98 -3.16
N VAL A 370 -16.18 5.08 -4.25
CA VAL A 370 -17.50 5.75 -4.24
C VAL A 370 -18.49 4.96 -3.39
N VAL A 371 -18.56 3.64 -3.53
CA VAL A 371 -19.42 2.79 -2.68
C VAL A 371 -19.04 2.97 -1.21
N LEU A 372 -17.74 2.94 -0.90
CA LEU A 372 -17.24 3.20 0.45
C LEU A 372 -17.59 4.62 0.93
N GLY A 373 -17.41 5.62 0.07
CA GLY A 373 -17.71 7.02 0.36
C GLY A 373 -19.16 7.27 0.68
N VAL A 374 -20.08 6.70 -0.11
CA VAL A 374 -21.52 6.78 0.14
C VAL A 374 -21.88 6.10 1.45
N ALA A 375 -21.32 4.92 1.75
CA ALA A 375 -21.57 4.23 3.01
C ALA A 375 -21.07 5.05 4.22
N VAL A 376 -19.90 5.68 4.11
CA VAL A 376 -19.32 6.53 5.15
C VAL A 376 -20.10 7.84 5.33
N ILE A 377 -20.56 8.47 4.23
CA ILE A 377 -21.43 9.65 4.30
C ILE A 377 -22.77 9.31 4.96
N ALA A 378 -23.40 8.20 4.56
CA ALA A 378 -24.69 7.77 5.09
C ALA A 378 -24.62 7.43 6.58
N SER A 379 -23.48 6.92 7.03
CA SER A 379 -23.25 6.60 8.45
C SER A 379 -22.67 7.76 9.26
N ALA A 380 -22.38 8.92 8.65
CA ALA A 380 -21.68 10.03 9.32
C ALA A 380 -22.34 10.49 10.62
N GLN A 381 -23.66 10.67 10.61
CA GLN A 381 -24.43 11.12 11.77
C GLN A 381 -24.52 10.06 12.88
N THR A 382 -24.44 8.78 12.52
CA THR A 382 -24.43 7.66 13.47
C THR A 382 -23.04 7.44 14.05
N VAL A 383 -22.00 7.65 13.25
CA VAL A 383 -20.61 7.36 13.59
C VAL A 383 -20.02 8.48 14.45
N ALA A 384 -20.28 9.75 14.15
CA ALA A 384 -19.69 10.87 14.87
C ALA A 384 -19.99 10.87 16.39
N PRO A 385 -21.23 10.59 16.87
CA PRO A 385 -21.54 10.51 18.30
C PRO A 385 -20.83 9.37 19.04
N LEU A 386 -20.41 8.31 18.33
CA LEU A 386 -19.69 7.19 18.93
C LEU A 386 -18.26 7.58 19.33
N PHE A 387 -17.69 8.61 18.72
CA PHE A 387 -16.32 9.05 18.99
C PHE A 387 -16.21 10.17 20.03
N ASN A 388 -17.24 11.02 20.16
CA ASN A 388 -17.21 12.13 21.11
C ASN A 388 -18.64 12.58 21.49
N ALA A 389 -18.85 12.96 22.75
CA ALA A 389 -20.13 13.45 23.25
C ALA A 389 -20.35 14.96 23.02
N ASP A 390 -19.30 15.72 22.74
CA ASP A 390 -19.37 17.16 22.48
C ASP A 390 -20.11 17.43 21.15
N PRO A 391 -21.25 18.15 21.18
CA PRO A 391 -22.04 18.45 19.98
C PRO A 391 -21.27 19.16 18.87
N GLU A 392 -20.30 20.03 19.22
CA GLU A 392 -19.53 20.77 18.22
C GLU A 392 -18.49 19.87 17.54
N VAL A 393 -17.86 18.97 18.30
CA VAL A 393 -16.96 17.95 17.73
C VAL A 393 -17.74 17.03 16.80
N GLN A 394 -18.94 16.60 17.19
CA GLN A 394 -19.80 15.78 16.35
C GLN A 394 -20.16 16.49 15.04
N ARG A 395 -20.61 17.75 15.13
CA ARG A 395 -20.97 18.57 13.96
C ARG A 395 -19.80 18.70 12.99
N LEU A 396 -18.62 19.07 13.48
CA LEU A 396 -17.42 19.23 12.65
C LEU A 396 -16.94 17.89 12.07
N THR A 397 -17.08 16.79 12.82
CA THR A 397 -16.75 15.44 12.34
C THR A 397 -17.66 15.05 11.18
N VAL A 398 -18.97 15.28 11.28
CA VAL A 398 -19.92 15.02 10.19
C VAL A 398 -19.56 15.83 8.94
N VAL A 399 -19.26 17.12 9.08
CA VAL A 399 -18.83 17.97 7.96
C VAL A 399 -17.56 17.41 7.31
N PHE A 400 -16.56 17.03 8.11
CA PHE A 400 -15.33 16.46 7.58
C PHE A 400 -15.58 15.12 6.86
N ILE A 401 -16.45 14.26 7.39
CA ILE A 401 -16.85 13.00 6.75
C ILE A 401 -17.51 13.26 5.38
N TRP A 402 -18.37 14.27 5.27
CA TRP A 402 -18.99 14.63 4.00
C TRP A 402 -17.96 15.10 2.97
N VAL A 403 -17.04 15.98 3.37
CA VAL A 403 -15.94 16.42 2.51
C VAL A 403 -15.10 15.22 2.04
N LEU A 404 -14.75 14.31 2.96
CA LEU A 404 -13.97 13.12 2.68
C LEU A 404 -14.69 12.18 1.71
N GLY A 405 -15.98 11.93 1.93
CA GLY A 405 -16.79 11.07 1.08
C GLY A 405 -16.94 11.60 -0.35
N VAL A 406 -17.09 12.93 -0.52
CA VAL A 406 -17.15 13.58 -1.84
C VAL A 406 -15.82 13.47 -2.59
N VAL A 407 -14.70 13.43 -1.87
CA VAL A 407 -13.35 13.37 -2.45
C VAL A 407 -12.92 11.95 -2.86
N GLN A 408 -13.62 10.91 -2.39
CA GLN A 408 -13.33 9.49 -2.70
C GLN A 408 -13.06 9.17 -4.19
N PRO A 409 -13.89 9.59 -5.17
CA PRO A 409 -13.61 9.33 -6.57
C PRO A 409 -12.31 9.97 -7.05
N LEU A 410 -11.98 11.18 -6.56
CA LEU A 410 -10.74 11.87 -6.92
C LEU A 410 -9.52 11.20 -6.28
N MET A 411 -9.65 10.73 -5.04
CA MET A 411 -8.65 9.88 -4.38
C MET A 411 -8.41 8.59 -5.16
N ALA A 412 -9.46 7.93 -5.64
CA ALA A 412 -9.33 6.71 -6.42
C ALA A 412 -8.52 6.92 -7.71
N ILE A 413 -8.75 8.04 -8.41
CA ILE A 413 -7.96 8.43 -9.58
C ILE A 413 -6.49 8.61 -9.20
N GLU A 414 -6.24 9.33 -8.11
CA GLU A 414 -4.89 9.59 -7.62
C GLU A 414 -4.15 8.28 -7.32
N PHE A 415 -4.70 7.41 -6.48
CA PHE A 415 -4.05 6.15 -6.11
C PHE A 415 -3.82 5.23 -7.31
N ALA A 416 -4.84 5.04 -8.17
CA ALA A 416 -4.76 4.12 -9.29
C ALA A 416 -3.80 4.62 -10.38
N LEU A 417 -3.87 5.89 -10.76
CA LEU A 417 -2.98 6.46 -11.79
C LEU A 417 -1.56 6.70 -11.26
N SER A 418 -1.39 7.09 -9.99
CA SER A 418 -0.06 7.13 -9.35
C SER A 418 0.60 5.75 -9.37
N GLY A 419 -0.17 4.71 -9.05
CA GLY A 419 0.27 3.31 -9.14
C GLY A 419 0.66 2.93 -10.57
N ALA A 420 -0.21 3.20 -11.55
CA ALA A 420 0.05 2.95 -12.96
C ALA A 420 1.35 3.60 -13.46
N LEU A 421 1.55 4.89 -13.14
CA LEU A 421 2.76 5.62 -13.51
C LEU A 421 4.00 5.08 -12.80
N ARG A 422 3.89 4.66 -11.52
CA ARG A 422 4.99 3.96 -10.82
C ARG A 422 5.35 2.64 -11.50
N GLY A 423 4.37 1.85 -11.92
CA GLY A 423 4.60 0.63 -12.70
C GLY A 423 5.28 0.92 -14.05
N ALA A 424 4.88 2.03 -14.69
CA ALA A 424 5.51 2.57 -15.88
C ALA A 424 6.85 3.27 -15.63
N GLY A 425 7.34 3.33 -14.38
CA GLY A 425 8.63 3.94 -14.01
C GLY A 425 8.64 5.47 -14.08
N ASP A 426 7.48 6.08 -14.33
CA ASP A 426 7.30 7.53 -14.43
C ASP A 426 6.95 8.13 -13.06
N THR A 427 7.83 7.95 -12.08
CA THR A 427 7.58 8.28 -10.67
C THR A 427 7.63 9.78 -10.36
N ARG A 428 8.14 10.59 -11.29
CA ARG A 428 8.20 12.06 -11.14
C ARG A 428 6.83 12.70 -11.19
N TRP A 429 5.90 12.18 -11.99
CA TRP A 429 4.55 12.75 -12.10
C TRP A 429 3.67 12.49 -10.87
N PRO A 430 3.70 11.30 -10.23
CA PRO A 430 3.19 11.10 -8.87
C PRO A 430 3.72 12.14 -7.87
N LEU A 431 5.03 12.37 -7.84
CA LEU A 431 5.63 13.43 -7.00
C LEU A 431 5.07 14.82 -7.33
N ILE A 432 5.05 15.21 -8.61
CA ILE A 432 4.52 16.53 -9.04
C ILE A 432 3.04 16.67 -8.65
N SER A 433 2.26 15.60 -8.78
CA SER A 433 0.86 15.56 -8.37
C SER A 433 0.72 15.84 -6.86
N VAL A 434 1.49 15.15 -6.02
CA VAL A 434 1.49 15.38 -4.57
C VAL A 434 1.96 16.78 -4.19
N MET A 435 3.03 17.28 -4.82
CA MET A 435 3.52 18.64 -4.55
C MET A 435 2.51 19.71 -4.97
N SER A 436 1.94 19.62 -6.17
CA SER A 436 0.99 20.60 -6.69
C SER A 436 -0.33 20.60 -5.93
N GLY A 437 -0.91 19.44 -5.67
CA GLY A 437 -2.16 19.34 -4.90
C GLY A 437 -1.96 19.65 -3.42
N PHE A 438 -1.02 18.96 -2.75
CA PHE A 438 -0.92 19.04 -1.30
C PHE A 438 -0.26 20.35 -0.86
N LEU A 439 0.96 20.63 -1.35
CA LEU A 439 1.66 21.86 -0.96
C LEU A 439 1.09 23.07 -1.69
N GLY A 440 0.91 22.96 -3.00
CA GLY A 440 0.48 24.08 -3.85
C GLY A 440 -0.95 24.53 -3.57
N VAL A 441 -1.89 23.60 -3.36
CA VAL A 441 -3.31 23.92 -3.18
C VAL A 441 -3.78 23.73 -1.74
N ARG A 442 -3.62 22.54 -1.15
CA ARG A 442 -4.21 22.24 0.16
C ARG A 442 -3.71 23.19 1.26
N LEU A 443 -2.38 23.30 1.39
CA LEU A 443 -1.78 24.16 2.41
C LEU A 443 -2.00 25.64 2.11
N THR A 444 -1.87 26.06 0.84
CA THR A 444 -2.10 27.45 0.43
C THR A 444 -3.54 27.88 0.70
N LEU A 445 -4.53 27.07 0.31
CA LEU A 445 -5.95 27.35 0.57
C LEU A 445 -6.25 27.33 2.06
N ALA A 446 -5.77 26.33 2.80
CA ALA A 446 -5.95 26.25 4.25
C ALA A 446 -5.41 27.49 4.98
N PHE A 447 -4.22 27.95 4.59
CA PHE A 447 -3.61 29.16 5.13
C PHE A 447 -4.36 30.43 4.71
N ALA A 448 -4.76 30.53 3.44
CA ALA A 448 -5.53 31.66 2.93
C ALA A 448 -6.89 31.79 3.64
N PHE A 449 -7.63 30.68 3.82
CA PHE A 449 -8.88 30.66 4.55
C PHE A 449 -8.70 31.04 6.03
N ARG A 450 -7.59 30.62 6.64
CA ARG A 450 -7.22 31.02 8.00
C ARG A 450 -6.94 32.51 8.14
N LEU A 451 -6.24 33.10 7.17
CA LEU A 451 -5.98 34.55 7.16
C LEU A 451 -7.25 35.36 6.89
N ALA A 452 -8.15 34.84 6.04
CA ALA A 452 -9.45 35.45 5.76
C ALA A 452 -10.45 35.33 6.94
N GLY A 453 -10.09 34.66 8.03
CA GLY A 453 -10.96 34.46 9.19
C GLY A 453 -12.17 33.57 8.89
N LEU A 454 -12.08 32.71 7.87
CA LEU A 454 -13.17 31.80 7.51
C LEU A 454 -13.31 30.66 8.55
N PRO A 455 -14.52 30.09 8.69
CA PRO A 455 -14.73 28.91 9.51
C PRO A 455 -13.87 27.72 9.08
N VAL A 456 -13.56 26.82 10.03
CA VAL A 456 -12.66 25.68 9.82
C VAL A 456 -13.15 24.69 8.75
N GLU A 457 -14.45 24.68 8.47
CA GLU A 457 -15.08 23.90 7.42
C GLU A 457 -14.47 24.20 6.04
N TRP A 458 -14.07 25.45 5.79
CA TRP A 458 -13.37 25.82 4.55
C TRP A 458 -11.96 25.24 4.49
N VAL A 459 -11.28 25.17 5.64
CA VAL A 459 -9.98 24.48 5.74
C VAL A 459 -10.14 23.00 5.42
N TYR A 460 -11.21 22.36 5.88
CA TYR A 460 -11.53 20.98 5.47
C TYR A 460 -11.81 20.88 3.97
N ALA A 461 -12.57 21.81 3.41
CA ALA A 461 -12.89 21.85 1.98
C ALA A 461 -11.64 22.03 1.08
N ALA A 462 -10.52 22.56 1.61
CA ALA A 462 -9.25 22.61 0.87
C ALA A 462 -8.77 21.24 0.39
N LEU A 463 -9.22 20.15 1.05
CA LEU A 463 -9.00 18.77 0.60
C LEU A 463 -9.59 18.48 -0.80
N ILE A 464 -10.69 19.13 -1.15
CA ILE A 464 -11.33 18.97 -2.47
C ILE A 464 -10.40 19.53 -3.54
N GLY A 465 -9.91 20.75 -3.34
CA GLY A 465 -8.98 21.41 -4.28
C GLY A 465 -7.70 20.60 -4.49
N ASP A 466 -7.15 20.04 -3.41
CA ASP A 466 -5.99 19.14 -3.45
C ASP A 466 -6.19 17.99 -4.44
N TYR A 467 -7.24 17.19 -4.23
CA TYR A 467 -7.48 16.00 -5.03
C TYR A 467 -8.01 16.31 -6.44
N VAL A 468 -8.67 17.45 -6.65
CA VAL A 468 -9.00 17.92 -8.01
C VAL A 468 -7.73 18.14 -8.82
N VAL A 469 -6.74 18.85 -8.27
CA VAL A 469 -5.47 19.10 -8.98
C VAL A 469 -4.69 17.80 -9.18
N LYS A 470 -4.59 16.94 -8.17
CA LYS A 470 -3.92 15.63 -8.31
C LYS A 470 -4.56 14.77 -9.40
N ALA A 471 -5.89 14.64 -9.37
CA ALA A 471 -6.63 13.88 -10.36
C ALA A 471 -6.43 14.46 -11.77
N PHE A 472 -6.43 15.78 -11.90
CA PHE A 472 -6.18 16.47 -13.18
C PHE A 472 -4.77 16.21 -13.71
N VAL A 473 -3.74 16.42 -12.90
CA VAL A 473 -2.32 16.22 -13.27
C VAL A 473 -2.06 14.77 -13.69
N LEU A 474 -2.54 13.80 -12.91
CA LEU A 474 -2.33 12.38 -13.21
C LEU A 474 -3.14 11.92 -14.42
N THR A 475 -4.39 12.37 -14.55
CA THR A 475 -5.24 12.04 -15.71
C THR A 475 -4.67 12.60 -17.01
N THR A 476 -4.25 13.87 -17.02
CA THR A 476 -3.65 14.48 -18.21
C THR A 476 -2.35 13.80 -18.61
N ARG A 477 -1.48 13.50 -17.63
CA ARG A 477 -0.25 12.75 -17.89
C ARG A 477 -0.55 11.36 -18.42
N PHE A 478 -1.46 10.62 -17.80
CA PHE A 478 -1.76 9.25 -18.22
C PHE A 478 -2.43 9.20 -19.60
N ARG A 479 -3.34 10.14 -19.92
CA ARG A 479 -3.92 10.27 -21.26
C ARG A 479 -2.92 10.63 -22.33
N SER A 480 -1.84 11.35 -22.00
CA SER A 480 -0.85 11.78 -22.99
C SER A 480 -0.06 10.63 -23.63
N GLY A 481 -0.07 9.42 -23.05
CA GLY A 481 0.67 8.25 -23.54
C GLY A 481 2.20 8.37 -23.46
N ARG A 482 2.76 9.55 -23.18
CA ARG A 482 4.21 9.81 -23.13
C ARG A 482 4.98 8.95 -22.13
N TRP A 483 4.30 8.41 -21.12
CA TRP A 483 4.88 7.47 -20.15
C TRP A 483 5.16 6.08 -20.75
N GLN A 484 4.49 5.71 -21.85
CA GLN A 484 4.65 4.42 -22.52
C GLN A 484 6.03 4.27 -23.16
N ALA A 485 6.63 5.38 -23.61
CA ALA A 485 7.94 5.39 -24.26
C ALA A 485 9.13 5.36 -23.29
N LEU A 486 8.89 5.44 -21.98
CA LEU A 486 9.95 5.45 -20.97
C LEU A 486 10.58 4.05 -20.86
N ARG A 487 11.91 3.99 -21.10
CA ARG A 487 12.73 2.82 -20.78
C ARG A 487 13.06 2.85 -19.29
N ALA A 488 12.86 1.73 -18.60
CA ALA A 488 13.08 1.57 -17.17
C ALA A 488 14.54 1.26 -16.80
#